data_AF-A0A8I2YR35-F1
#
_entry.id   AF-A0A8I2YR35-F1
#
_cell.length_a   1.000
_cell.length_b   1.000
_cell.length_c   1.000
_cell.angle_alpha   90.00
_cell.angle_beta   90.00
_cell.angle_gamma   90.00
#
_symmetry.space_group_name_H-M   'P 1'
#
loop_
_entity.id
_entity.type
_entity.pdbx_description
1 polymer ?
#
loop_
_entity_poly.entity_id
_entity_poly.type
_entity_poly.pdbx_seq_one_letter_code
_entity_poly.pdbx_strand_id
1 'polypeptide(L)'
;MQHAMNPPKSGVWAALEYTGIPASWLSARPRLPSRNWCIFITLTSSLISYYAYDRHQARSIRRSYIDQVKHLADEPMKSTDLPRKVVVYGAKWPGDEDHQRAVRFFKKYVKPVLVAAAIDYDIVATRHSGDLAERVASTVIKDRRRAIGLDQSIALPLVLPNQPTQEQKHVQELEGGIILVGRHTFKEYMTGLNEAGVGGWNS
;
A
#
# COMPACT_ATOMS: atom_id res chain seq x y z
N MET A 1 76.01 -15.70 -17.74
CA MET A 1 74.60 -15.27 -17.90
C MET A 1 73.73 -16.51 -18.03
N GLN A 2 73.19 -17.02 -16.92
CA GLN A 2 72.28 -18.17 -16.95
C GLN A 2 70.85 -17.62 -17.03
N HIS A 3 70.26 -17.64 -18.23
CA HIS A 3 68.83 -17.39 -18.40
C HIS A 3 68.05 -18.60 -17.89
N ALA A 4 67.48 -18.50 -16.69
CA ALA A 4 66.54 -19.50 -16.20
C ALA A 4 65.24 -19.41 -17.03
N MET A 5 64.99 -20.42 -17.87
CA MET A 5 63.71 -20.59 -18.57
C MET A 5 62.64 -20.93 -17.53
N ASN A 6 61.65 -20.05 -17.38
CA ASN A 6 60.47 -20.33 -16.54
C ASN A 6 59.61 -21.42 -17.22
N PRO A 7 59.11 -22.42 -16.47
CA PRO A 7 58.32 -23.50 -17.04
C PRO A 7 57.00 -22.97 -17.66
N PRO A 8 56.51 -23.60 -18.76
CA PRO A 8 55.28 -23.17 -19.41
C PRO A 8 54.09 -23.35 -18.47
N LYS A 9 53.39 -22.26 -18.15
CA LYS A 9 52.17 -22.28 -17.33
C LYS A 9 51.02 -22.86 -18.17
N SER A 10 50.49 -24.01 -17.78
CA SER A 10 49.45 -24.71 -18.54
C SER A 10 48.05 -24.57 -17.92
N GLY A 11 47.02 -24.68 -18.76
CA GLY A 11 45.61 -24.75 -18.37
C GLY A 11 44.91 -23.40 -18.18
N VAL A 12 43.95 -23.36 -17.26
CA VAL A 12 43.07 -22.21 -16.97
C VAL A 12 43.86 -20.91 -16.69
N TRP A 13 45.08 -21.04 -16.19
CA TRP A 13 46.01 -19.94 -15.92
C TRP A 13 46.49 -19.20 -17.18
N ALA A 14 46.68 -19.90 -18.30
CA ALA A 14 47.07 -19.28 -19.57
C ALA A 14 45.89 -18.55 -20.22
N ALA A 15 44.65 -19.03 -20.02
CA ALA A 15 43.44 -18.40 -20.54
C ALA A 15 43.07 -17.12 -19.79
N LEU A 16 43.30 -17.08 -18.48
CA LEU A 16 43.02 -15.91 -17.62
C LEU A 16 44.06 -14.78 -17.76
N GLU A 17 45.22 -15.03 -18.35
CA GLU A 17 46.23 -13.99 -18.59
C GLU A 17 45.77 -13.00 -19.67
N TYR A 18 44.93 -13.45 -20.61
CA TYR A 18 44.36 -12.61 -21.67
C TYR A 18 43.12 -11.82 -21.23
N THR A 19 42.61 -12.02 -20.02
CA THR A 19 41.39 -11.34 -19.53
C THR A 19 41.69 -10.00 -18.84
N GLY A 20 42.95 -9.55 -18.84
CA GLY A 20 43.36 -8.26 -18.27
C GLY A 20 43.38 -8.20 -16.74
N ILE A 21 43.16 -9.34 -16.09
CA ILE A 21 43.22 -9.46 -14.63
C ILE A 21 44.70 -9.59 -14.23
N PRO A 22 45.21 -8.72 -13.33
CA PRO A 22 46.61 -8.77 -12.94
C PRO A 22 46.95 -10.12 -12.28
N ALA A 23 48.06 -10.74 -12.67
CA ALA A 23 48.51 -12.03 -12.14
C ALA A 23 48.68 -12.05 -10.61
N SER A 24 48.91 -10.88 -10.00
CA SER A 24 48.95 -10.68 -8.54
C SER A 24 47.60 -10.95 -7.86
N TRP A 25 46.49 -10.70 -8.55
CA TRP A 25 45.14 -10.97 -8.02
C TRP A 25 44.77 -12.45 -8.15
N LEU A 26 45.18 -13.09 -9.26
CA LEU A 26 44.94 -14.52 -9.49
C LEU A 26 45.79 -15.43 -8.58
N SER A 27 46.98 -14.97 -8.18
CA SER A 27 47.86 -15.68 -7.24
C SER A 27 47.64 -15.31 -5.77
N ALA A 28 46.76 -14.34 -5.50
CA ALA A 28 46.45 -13.93 -4.14
C ALA A 28 45.75 -15.06 -3.39
N ARG A 29 46.39 -15.57 -2.33
CA ARG A 29 45.76 -16.49 -1.38
C ARG A 29 45.07 -15.67 -0.30
N PRO A 30 43.73 -15.55 -0.30
CA PRO A 30 43.04 -14.79 0.75
C PRO A 30 43.30 -15.47 2.09
N ARG A 31 43.96 -14.75 3.01
CA ARG A 31 44.12 -15.23 4.39
C ARG A 31 42.78 -15.09 5.08
N LEU A 32 42.37 -16.12 5.82
CA LEU A 32 41.18 -16.04 6.65
C LEU A 32 41.36 -14.91 7.67
N PRO A 33 40.31 -14.12 7.92
CA PRO A 33 40.37 -13.13 8.98
C PRO A 33 40.65 -13.76 10.35
N SER A 34 41.09 -12.96 11.31
CA SER A 34 41.28 -13.42 12.69
C SER A 34 39.96 -13.92 13.30
N ARG A 35 40.05 -14.75 14.36
CA ARG A 35 38.87 -15.32 15.04
C ARG A 35 37.80 -14.28 15.38
N ASN A 36 38.21 -13.17 15.98
CA ASN A 36 37.30 -12.10 16.40
C ASN A 36 36.63 -11.43 15.20
N TRP A 37 37.35 -11.29 14.09
CA TRP A 37 36.82 -10.73 12.85
C TRP A 37 35.82 -11.67 12.16
N CYS A 38 36.08 -12.97 12.14
CA CYS A 38 35.11 -13.95 11.64
C CYS A 38 33.82 -13.94 12.46
N ILE A 39 33.92 -13.88 13.81
CA ILE A 39 32.75 -13.75 14.69
C ILE A 39 31.97 -12.48 14.36
N PHE A 40 32.66 -11.35 14.22
CA PHE A 40 32.03 -10.07 13.86
C PHE A 40 31.32 -10.12 12.51
N ILE A 41 31.97 -10.62 11.45
CA ILE A 41 31.35 -10.77 10.12
C ILE A 41 30.15 -11.69 10.19
N THR A 42 30.25 -12.81 10.91
CA THR A 42 29.16 -13.79 10.96
C THR A 42 27.93 -13.19 11.63
N LEU A 43 28.10 -12.52 12.76
CA LEU A 43 26.98 -11.89 13.49
C LEU A 43 26.37 -10.72 12.69
N THR A 44 27.19 -9.84 12.13
CA THR A 44 26.71 -8.69 11.34
C THR A 44 26.05 -9.11 10.04
N SER A 45 26.66 -10.05 9.30
CA SER A 45 26.10 -10.62 8.08
C SER A 45 24.79 -11.34 8.34
N SER A 46 24.69 -12.11 9.44
CA SER A 46 23.46 -12.79 9.82
C SER A 46 22.32 -11.79 10.06
N LEU A 47 22.57 -10.73 10.84
CA LEU A 47 21.56 -9.70 11.12
C LEU A 47 21.11 -8.96 9.85
N ILE A 48 22.06 -8.57 8.99
CA ILE A 48 21.78 -7.92 7.71
C ILE A 48 21.00 -8.85 6.78
N SER A 49 21.37 -10.13 6.73
CA SER A 49 20.71 -11.14 5.90
C SER A 49 19.25 -11.32 6.32
N TYR A 50 18.96 -11.41 7.62
CA TYR A 50 17.57 -11.49 8.11
C TYR A 50 16.75 -10.25 7.74
N TYR A 51 17.32 -9.06 7.92
CA TYR A 51 16.64 -7.81 7.56
C TYR A 51 16.36 -7.68 6.05
N ALA A 52 17.32 -8.08 5.21
CA ALA A 52 17.19 -8.08 3.76
C ALA A 52 16.16 -9.14 3.30
N TYR A 53 16.20 -10.32 3.91
CA TYR A 53 15.25 -11.40 3.66
C TYR A 53 13.82 -10.98 3.98
N ASP A 54 13.56 -10.38 5.14
CA ASP A 54 12.24 -9.89 5.53
C ASP A 54 11.68 -8.87 4.51
N ARG A 55 12.51 -7.92 4.06
CA ARG A 55 12.11 -6.96 3.01
C ARG A 55 11.83 -7.60 1.67
N HIS A 56 12.64 -8.58 1.28
CA HIS A 56 12.43 -9.32 0.06
C HIS A 56 11.11 -10.10 0.12
N GLN A 57 10.84 -10.80 1.22
CA GLN A 57 9.60 -11.52 1.44
C GLN A 57 8.38 -10.59 1.47
N ALA A 58 8.46 -9.47 2.18
CA ALA A 58 7.38 -8.47 2.19
C ALA A 58 7.07 -7.91 0.80
N ARG A 59 8.08 -7.75 -0.06
CA ARG A 59 7.90 -7.36 -1.48
C ARG A 59 7.28 -8.49 -2.30
N SER A 60 7.75 -9.72 -2.12
CA SER A 60 7.23 -10.91 -2.81
C SER A 60 5.75 -11.15 -2.50
N ILE A 61 5.39 -11.11 -1.20
CA ILE A 61 4.00 -11.25 -0.74
C ILE A 61 3.12 -10.15 -1.34
N ARG A 62 3.55 -8.88 -1.28
CA ARG A 62 2.81 -7.78 -1.92
C ARG A 62 2.62 -8.04 -3.41
N ARG A 63 3.66 -8.53 -4.09
CA ARG A 63 3.63 -8.81 -5.52
C ARG A 63 2.61 -9.90 -5.86
N SER A 64 2.54 -10.96 -5.07
CA SER A 64 1.54 -12.03 -5.20
C SER A 64 0.10 -11.47 -5.18
N TYR A 65 -0.23 -10.60 -4.21
CA TYR A 65 -1.55 -9.98 -4.16
C TYR A 65 -1.83 -9.05 -5.34
N ILE A 66 -0.82 -8.30 -5.80
CA ILE A 66 -0.93 -7.44 -6.99
C ILE A 66 -1.21 -8.27 -8.23
N ASP A 67 -0.46 -9.36 -8.43
CA ASP A 67 -0.60 -10.22 -9.61
C ASP A 67 -1.97 -10.92 -9.64
N GLN A 68 -2.55 -11.22 -8.47
CA GLN A 68 -3.92 -11.76 -8.37
C GLN A 68 -4.98 -10.78 -8.87
N VAL A 69 -4.85 -9.47 -8.62
CA VAL A 69 -5.88 -8.48 -8.97
C VAL A 69 -5.63 -7.77 -10.29
N LYS A 70 -4.42 -7.88 -10.85
CA LYS A 70 -4.00 -7.12 -12.04
C LYS A 70 -4.94 -7.32 -13.24
N HIS A 71 -5.46 -8.53 -13.42
CA HIS A 71 -6.36 -8.85 -14.55
C HIS A 71 -7.65 -8.02 -14.54
N LEU A 72 -8.13 -7.59 -13.36
CA LEU A 72 -9.34 -6.78 -13.23
C LEU A 72 -9.20 -5.39 -13.82
N ALA A 73 -7.97 -4.88 -13.94
CA ALA A 73 -7.70 -3.57 -14.54
C ALA A 73 -7.79 -3.59 -16.08
N ASP A 74 -7.60 -4.75 -16.70
CA ASP A 74 -7.61 -4.91 -18.16
C ASP A 74 -9.03 -5.19 -18.71
N GLU A 75 -10.02 -5.41 -17.84
CA GLU A 75 -11.41 -5.63 -18.24
C GLU A 75 -12.02 -4.35 -18.83
N PRO A 76 -12.59 -4.40 -20.05
CA PRO A 76 -13.16 -3.20 -20.67
C PRO A 76 -14.45 -2.78 -19.95
N MET A 77 -14.53 -1.48 -19.64
CA MET A 77 -15.70 -0.83 -19.06
C MET A 77 -16.63 -0.32 -20.16
N LYS A 78 -17.96 -0.32 -19.94
CA LYS A 78 -18.90 0.29 -20.89
C LYS A 78 -18.77 1.81 -20.85
N SER A 79 -19.05 2.48 -21.96
CA SER A 79 -18.92 3.94 -22.07
C SER A 79 -19.80 4.74 -21.10
N THR A 80 -20.87 4.13 -20.58
CA THR A 80 -21.79 4.72 -19.60
C THR A 80 -21.44 4.40 -18.15
N ASP A 81 -20.59 3.40 -17.93
CA ASP A 81 -20.27 2.94 -16.58
C ASP A 81 -19.24 3.89 -15.95
N LEU A 82 -19.43 4.21 -14.67
CA LEU A 82 -18.48 5.03 -13.93
C LEU A 82 -17.38 4.14 -13.33
N PRO A 83 -16.15 4.66 -13.16
CA PRO A 83 -15.09 3.92 -12.50
C PRO A 83 -15.48 3.59 -11.06
N ARG A 84 -15.14 2.37 -10.62
CA ARG A 84 -15.39 1.89 -9.26
C ARG A 84 -14.58 2.72 -8.29
N LYS A 85 -15.26 3.28 -7.27
CA LYS A 85 -14.65 4.12 -6.26
C LYS A 85 -14.90 3.55 -4.87
N VAL A 86 -13.85 3.41 -4.06
CA VAL A 86 -13.94 2.94 -2.67
C VAL A 86 -13.71 4.07 -1.68
N VAL A 87 -14.43 4.06 -0.56
CA VAL A 87 -14.23 5.02 0.53
C VAL A 87 -13.43 4.35 1.64
N VAL A 88 -12.31 4.95 1.99
CA VAL A 88 -11.37 4.44 3.00
C VAL A 88 -11.50 5.30 4.24
N TYR A 89 -12.01 4.73 5.33
CA TYR A 89 -12.05 5.40 6.62
C TYR A 89 -10.79 5.07 7.42
N GLY A 90 -10.21 6.09 8.05
CA GLY A 90 -9.10 5.96 8.98
C GLY A 90 -9.30 6.89 10.17
N ALA A 91 -9.68 6.33 11.31
CA ALA A 91 -9.77 7.07 12.56
C ALA A 91 -8.42 7.16 13.27
N LYS A 92 -8.22 8.24 14.03
CA LYS A 92 -7.12 8.34 15.00
C LYS A 92 -7.26 7.24 16.05
N TRP A 93 -6.15 6.59 16.42
CA TRP A 93 -6.14 5.60 17.50
C TRP A 93 -6.14 6.30 18.88
N PRO A 94 -6.90 5.81 19.88
CA PRO A 94 -6.97 6.44 21.19
C PRO A 94 -5.65 6.21 21.93
N GLY A 95 -4.92 7.29 22.22
CA GLY A 95 -3.60 7.25 22.86
C GLY A 95 -2.42 7.28 21.89
N ASP A 96 -2.65 7.41 20.59
CA ASP A 96 -1.59 7.74 19.63
C ASP A 96 -1.68 9.23 19.27
N GLU A 97 -0.56 9.94 19.29
CA GLU A 97 -0.53 11.34 18.84
C GLU A 97 -0.79 11.45 17.33
N ASP A 98 -0.40 10.42 16.58
CA ASP A 98 -0.38 10.47 15.13
C ASP A 98 -1.72 10.03 14.49
N HIS A 99 -2.56 11.02 14.18
CA HIS A 99 -3.82 10.83 13.47
C HIS A 99 -3.67 10.25 12.04
N GLN A 100 -2.47 10.32 11.44
CA GLN A 100 -2.23 9.82 10.08
C GLN A 100 -1.75 8.38 10.01
N ARG A 101 -1.61 7.70 11.17
CA ARG A 101 -1.11 6.32 11.21
C ARG A 101 -1.94 5.36 10.36
N ALA A 102 -3.26 5.45 10.43
CA ALA A 102 -4.16 4.64 9.60
C ALA A 102 -3.94 4.92 8.10
N VAL A 103 -3.84 6.19 7.72
CA VAL A 103 -3.59 6.61 6.33
C VAL A 103 -2.25 6.08 5.81
N ARG A 104 -1.18 6.16 6.62
CA ARG A 104 0.13 5.61 6.25
C ARG A 104 0.08 4.10 6.07
N PHE A 105 -0.64 3.39 6.95
CA PHE A 105 -0.83 1.95 6.84
C PHE A 105 -1.55 1.59 5.54
N PHE A 106 -2.65 2.28 5.23
CA PHE A 106 -3.38 2.12 3.98
C PHE A 106 -2.48 2.34 2.76
N LYS A 107 -1.76 3.47 2.71
CA LYS A 107 -0.85 3.82 1.60
C LYS A 107 0.26 2.78 1.41
N LYS A 108 0.74 2.16 2.48
CA LYS A 108 1.84 1.18 2.44
C LYS A 108 1.39 -0.21 2.00
N TYR A 109 0.22 -0.66 2.42
CA TYR A 109 -0.21 -2.06 2.28
C TYR A 109 -1.37 -2.25 1.31
N VAL A 110 -2.39 -1.39 1.36
CA VAL A 110 -3.64 -1.59 0.61
C VAL A 110 -3.64 -0.84 -0.71
N LYS A 111 -3.15 0.41 -0.73
CA LYS A 111 -3.10 1.24 -1.94
C LYS A 111 -2.50 0.52 -3.15
N PRO A 112 -1.34 -0.18 -3.07
CA PRO A 112 -0.76 -0.82 -4.24
C PRO A 112 -1.67 -1.89 -4.88
N VAL A 113 -2.52 -2.54 -4.08
CA VAL A 113 -3.47 -3.55 -4.55
C VAL A 113 -4.62 -2.88 -5.30
N LEU A 114 -5.20 -1.81 -4.74
CA LEU A 114 -6.29 -1.06 -5.39
C LEU A 114 -5.84 -0.41 -6.70
N VAL A 115 -4.63 0.18 -6.71
CA VAL A 115 -4.05 0.79 -7.92
C VAL A 115 -3.80 -0.25 -9.00
N ALA A 116 -3.35 -1.46 -8.63
CA ALA A 116 -3.16 -2.56 -9.57
C ALA A 116 -4.47 -3.05 -10.19
N ALA A 117 -5.60 -2.89 -9.49
CA ALA A 117 -6.93 -3.24 -9.96
C ALA A 117 -7.66 -2.07 -10.67
N ALA A 118 -7.00 -0.93 -10.89
CA ALA A 118 -7.58 0.31 -11.43
C ALA A 118 -8.83 0.80 -10.66
N ILE A 119 -8.83 0.64 -9.32
CA ILE A 119 -9.89 1.11 -8.44
C ILE A 119 -9.50 2.45 -7.82
N ASP A 120 -10.34 3.46 -7.99
CA ASP A 120 -10.18 4.77 -7.36
C ASP A 120 -10.55 4.69 -5.88
N TYR A 121 -9.91 5.51 -5.05
CA TYR A 121 -10.18 5.53 -3.61
C TYR A 121 -10.25 6.97 -3.08
N ASP A 122 -11.14 7.17 -2.11
CA ASP A 122 -11.24 8.39 -1.31
C ASP A 122 -10.80 8.12 0.11
N ILE A 123 -9.97 8.98 0.69
CA ILE A 123 -9.48 8.78 2.06
C ILE A 123 -10.16 9.78 2.97
N VAL A 124 -10.98 9.25 3.88
CA VAL A 124 -11.59 9.99 4.97
C VAL A 124 -10.79 9.74 6.24
N ALA A 125 -9.88 10.66 6.54
CA ALA A 125 -9.09 10.65 7.76
C ALA A 125 -9.71 11.57 8.82
N THR A 126 -9.80 11.10 10.07
CA THR A 126 -10.25 11.94 11.19
C THR A 126 -9.09 12.35 12.09
N ARG A 127 -9.25 13.49 12.77
CA ARG A 127 -8.20 14.08 13.60
C ARG A 127 -8.39 13.72 15.07
N HIS A 128 -9.63 13.74 15.53
CA HIS A 128 -9.99 13.40 16.90
C HIS A 128 -10.74 12.06 16.93
N SER A 129 -10.80 11.46 18.12
CA SER A 129 -11.65 10.31 18.36
C SER A 129 -13.10 10.78 18.49
N GLY A 130 -14.04 10.05 17.91
CA GLY A 130 -15.46 10.39 17.85
C GLY A 130 -15.86 11.08 16.54
N ASP A 131 -14.94 11.82 15.91
CA ASP A 131 -15.17 12.50 14.62
C ASP A 131 -15.70 11.56 13.53
N LEU A 132 -15.24 10.30 13.50
CA LEU A 132 -15.68 9.35 12.48
C LEU A 132 -17.11 8.90 12.75
N ALA A 133 -17.47 8.67 14.02
CA ALA A 133 -18.81 8.25 14.40
C ALA A 133 -19.83 9.34 14.04
N GLU A 134 -19.54 10.60 14.39
CA GLU A 134 -20.40 11.74 14.06
C GLU A 134 -20.53 11.93 12.54
N ARG A 135 -19.41 11.80 11.80
CA ARG A 135 -19.43 11.91 10.35
C ARG A 135 -20.25 10.80 9.69
N VAL A 136 -20.12 9.56 10.15
CA VAL A 136 -20.91 8.43 9.64
C VAL A 136 -22.38 8.65 9.98
N ALA A 137 -22.70 9.04 11.22
CA ALA A 137 -24.07 9.27 11.64
C ALA A 137 -24.75 10.38 10.82
N SER A 138 -24.08 11.53 10.67
CA SER A 138 -24.57 12.65 9.87
C SER A 138 -24.72 12.31 8.39
N THR A 139 -23.81 11.52 7.82
CA THR A 139 -23.92 11.04 6.42
C THR A 139 -25.16 10.16 6.25
N VAL A 140 -25.35 9.16 7.13
CA VAL A 140 -26.52 8.26 7.08
C VAL A 140 -27.83 9.03 7.26
N ILE A 141 -27.88 9.97 8.22
CA ILE A 141 -29.07 10.81 8.45
C ILE A 141 -29.37 11.67 7.21
N LYS A 142 -28.33 12.28 6.61
CA LYS A 142 -28.46 13.09 5.40
C LYS A 142 -28.97 12.27 4.22
N ASP A 143 -28.43 11.07 4.03
CA ASP A 143 -28.85 10.19 2.93
C ASP A 143 -30.29 9.71 3.13
N ARG A 144 -30.72 9.43 4.37
CA ARG A 144 -32.12 9.14 4.69
C ARG A 144 -33.04 10.34 4.42
N ARG A 145 -32.65 11.55 4.83
CA ARG A 145 -33.43 12.78 4.58
C ARG A 145 -33.59 13.06 3.09
N ARG A 146 -32.53 12.80 2.30
CA ARG A 146 -32.58 12.87 0.84
C ARG A 146 -33.52 11.83 0.23
N ALA A 147 -33.49 10.58 0.72
CA ALA A 147 -34.40 9.53 0.26
C ALA A 147 -35.88 9.87 0.49
N ILE A 148 -36.19 10.61 1.56
CA ILE A 148 -37.55 11.08 1.89
C ILE A 148 -37.89 12.40 1.16
N GLY A 149 -36.94 13.03 0.48
CA GLY A 149 -37.14 14.28 -0.27
C GLY A 149 -37.18 15.55 0.58
N LEU A 150 -36.79 15.47 1.85
CA LEU A 150 -36.76 16.62 2.78
C LEU A 150 -35.61 17.59 2.49
N ASP A 151 -34.51 17.08 1.92
CA ASP A 151 -33.28 17.84 1.67
C ASP A 151 -33.03 17.91 0.16
N GLN A 152 -33.86 18.69 -0.55
CA GLN A 152 -33.60 19.02 -1.96
C GLN A 152 -32.46 20.05 -1.99
N SER A 153 -31.30 19.65 -2.48
CA SER A 153 -30.25 20.60 -2.80
C SER A 153 -30.83 21.66 -3.72
N ILE A 154 -30.83 22.93 -3.30
CA ILE A 154 -31.20 24.07 -4.14
C ILE A 154 -30.29 24.00 -5.37
N ALA A 155 -30.80 23.43 -6.46
CA ALA A 155 -30.06 23.26 -7.68
C ALA A 155 -29.96 24.64 -8.31
N LEU A 156 -28.82 25.31 -8.12
CA LEU A 156 -28.44 26.37 -9.06
C LEU A 156 -28.37 25.71 -10.44
N PRO A 157 -29.05 26.24 -11.47
CA PRO A 157 -29.21 25.58 -12.78
C PRO A 157 -27.93 25.57 -13.64
N LEU A 158 -26.76 25.65 -13.01
CA LEU A 158 -25.47 25.48 -13.67
C LEU A 158 -25.13 23.99 -13.73
N VAL A 159 -25.76 23.30 -14.68
CA VAL A 159 -25.33 21.94 -15.08
C VAL A 159 -23.99 22.08 -15.77
N LEU A 160 -22.89 21.84 -15.05
CA LEU A 160 -21.58 21.70 -15.69
C LEU A 160 -21.61 20.43 -16.57
N PRO A 161 -21.14 20.49 -17.83
CA PRO A 161 -21.24 19.40 -18.79
C PRO A 161 -20.43 18.14 -18.44
N ASN A 162 -19.74 18.13 -17.29
CA ASN A 162 -18.83 17.05 -16.89
C ASN A 162 -19.02 16.60 -15.43
N GLN A 163 -20.14 16.96 -14.79
CA GLN A 163 -20.47 16.45 -13.45
C GLN A 163 -21.49 15.31 -13.53
N PRO A 164 -21.24 14.16 -12.89
CA PRO A 164 -22.19 13.06 -12.90
C PRO A 164 -23.49 13.48 -12.19
N THR A 165 -24.61 13.07 -12.75
CA THR A 165 -25.95 13.28 -12.19
C THR A 165 -26.03 12.66 -10.78
N GLN A 166 -26.88 13.19 -9.90
CA GLN A 166 -27.05 12.66 -8.54
C GLN A 166 -27.36 11.16 -8.54
N GLU A 167 -28.15 10.69 -9.50
CA GLU A 167 -28.48 9.27 -9.68
C GLU A 167 -27.24 8.44 -10.03
N GLN A 168 -26.36 8.95 -10.91
CA GLN A 168 -25.13 8.27 -11.29
C GLN A 168 -24.15 8.19 -10.11
N LYS A 169 -24.09 9.22 -9.27
CA LYS A 169 -23.30 9.19 -8.02
C LYS A 169 -23.82 8.14 -7.05
N HIS A 170 -25.14 8.02 -6.93
CA HIS A 170 -25.73 7.01 -6.06
C HIS A 170 -25.42 5.58 -6.54
N VAL A 171 -25.52 5.32 -7.85
CA VAL A 171 -25.12 4.03 -8.43
C VAL A 171 -23.63 3.74 -8.17
N GLN A 172 -22.76 4.74 -8.34
CA GLN A 172 -21.33 4.60 -8.05
C GLN A 172 -21.05 4.28 -6.56
N GLU A 173 -21.82 4.86 -5.64
CA GLU A 173 -21.71 4.57 -4.21
C GLU A 173 -22.18 3.15 -3.87
N LEU A 174 -23.23 2.66 -4.53
CA LEU A 174 -23.76 1.30 -4.34
C LEU A 174 -22.82 0.22 -4.90
N GLU A 175 -22.20 0.48 -6.06
CA GLU A 175 -21.19 -0.40 -6.66
C GLU A 175 -19.82 -0.29 -5.98
N GLY A 176 -19.62 0.78 -5.21
CA GLY A 176 -18.42 1.04 -4.44
C GLY A 176 -18.27 0.10 -3.24
N GLY A 177 -17.22 0.37 -2.47
CA GLY A 177 -16.92 -0.39 -1.26
C GLY A 177 -16.37 0.50 -0.16
N ILE A 178 -16.50 0.05 1.09
CA ILE A 178 -15.97 0.74 2.25
C ILE A 178 -14.81 -0.07 2.83
N ILE A 179 -13.66 0.59 3.02
CA ILE A 179 -12.47 0.00 3.63
C ILE A 179 -12.25 0.67 4.99
N LEU A 180 -12.29 -0.12 6.05
CA LEU A 180 -12.08 0.34 7.43
C LEU A 180 -10.66 -0.02 7.88
N VAL A 181 -9.82 0.99 8.11
CA VAL A 181 -8.42 0.77 8.45
C VAL A 181 -8.23 0.78 9.98
N GLY A 182 -8.19 -0.41 10.56
CA GLY A 182 -7.89 -0.64 11.98
C GLY A 182 -9.13 -0.83 12.87
N ARG A 183 -8.90 -1.48 14.03
CA ARG A 183 -9.96 -1.82 15.00
C ARG A 183 -10.73 -0.61 15.50
N HIS A 184 -10.03 0.50 15.75
CA HIS A 184 -10.66 1.69 16.29
C HIS A 184 -11.62 2.35 15.28
N THR A 185 -11.17 2.49 14.04
CA THR A 185 -12.01 2.93 12.90
C THR A 185 -13.27 2.09 12.79
N PHE A 186 -13.15 0.76 12.90
CA PHE A 186 -14.31 -0.13 12.88
C PHE A 186 -15.28 0.16 14.03
N LYS A 187 -14.77 0.35 15.25
CA LYS A 187 -15.59 0.67 16.42
C LYS A 187 -16.36 1.99 16.21
N GLU A 188 -15.69 3.07 15.84
CA GLU A 188 -16.33 4.37 15.61
C GLU A 188 -17.34 4.31 14.46
N TYR A 189 -17.03 3.59 13.39
CA TYR A 189 -17.95 3.38 12.27
C TYR A 189 -19.24 2.69 12.73
N MET A 190 -19.13 1.61 13.50
CA MET A 190 -20.29 0.89 14.04
C MET A 190 -21.08 1.74 15.04
N THR A 191 -20.39 2.51 15.88
CA THR A 191 -21.01 3.45 16.80
C THR A 191 -21.83 4.49 16.04
N GLY A 192 -21.26 5.13 15.02
CA GLY A 192 -21.97 6.11 14.19
C GLY A 192 -23.17 5.51 13.43
N LEU A 193 -23.04 4.26 12.96
CA LEU A 193 -24.13 3.55 12.32
C LEU A 193 -25.30 3.29 13.29
N ASN A 194 -24.99 2.87 14.52
CA ASN A 194 -25.98 2.65 15.57
C ASN A 194 -26.63 3.96 16.02
N GLU A 195 -25.84 5.02 16.20
CA GLU A 195 -26.34 6.36 16.56
C GLU A 195 -27.29 6.91 15.50
N ALA A 196 -26.97 6.78 14.21
CA ALA A 196 -27.92 7.14 13.15
C ALA A 196 -29.16 6.22 13.13
N GLY A 197 -29.02 4.93 13.43
CA GLY A 197 -30.12 3.99 13.50
C GLY A 197 -31.12 4.31 14.62
N VAL A 198 -30.61 4.60 15.82
CA VAL A 198 -31.42 4.82 17.03
C VAL A 198 -31.82 6.29 17.19
N GLY A 199 -30.93 7.22 16.87
CA GLY A 199 -31.08 8.67 17.07
C GLY A 199 -32.00 9.38 16.08
N GLY A 200 -32.49 8.68 15.04
CA GLY A 200 -33.44 9.25 14.06
C GLY A 200 -34.81 9.65 14.61
N TRP A 201 -35.07 9.48 15.92
CA TRP A 201 -36.34 9.79 16.58
C TRP A 201 -36.30 11.00 17.51
N ASN A 202 -35.13 11.57 17.84
CA ASN A 202 -34.98 12.61 18.87
C ASN A 202 -34.39 13.94 18.36
N SER A 203 -34.64 14.31 17.12
CA SER A 203 -34.29 15.65 16.59
C SER A 203 -35.23 16.10 15.49
#